data_AF-A0A1G2Y4X4-F1
#
_entry.id   AF-A0A1G2Y4X4-F1
#
_cell.length_a   1.000
_cell.length_b   1.000
_cell.length_c   1.000
_cell.angle_alpha   90.00
_cell.angle_beta   90.00
_cell.angle_gamma   90.00
#
_symmetry.space_group_name_H-M   'P 1'
#
loop_
_entity.id
_entity.type
_entity.pdbx_description
1 polymer ?
#
loop_
_entity_poly.entity_id
_entity_poly.type
_entity_poly.pdbx_seq_one_letter_code
_entity_poly.pdbx_strand_id
1 'polypeptide(L)'
;MFGEFKIGRAEMNEPYYYRHSNFQNWCTCENSDMFTYVGCHYIDQVHFITGLMPKSVSVYGIKDKYLNGNEGYLWTDGRVIWENGVCLHVTDIMGYPDDGPGGNFQGLRMYCAGNGRSGMLVHKTSIAALNIATLKK
;
A
#
# COMPACT_ATOMS: atom_id res chain seq x y z
N MET A 1 18.94 -15.83 -2.86
CA MET A 1 17.74 -15.49 -2.07
C MET A 1 18.18 -14.71 -0.82
N PHE A 2 17.43 -13.71 -0.37
CA PHE A 2 17.85 -12.74 0.68
C PHE A 2 17.79 -13.30 2.13
N GLY A 3 17.64 -14.62 2.30
CA GLY A 3 17.27 -15.26 3.56
C GLY A 3 15.76 -15.50 3.67
N GLU A 4 15.32 -15.98 4.82
CA GLU A 4 13.92 -16.20 5.16
C GLU A 4 13.24 -14.86 5.47
N PHE A 5 12.17 -14.52 4.76
CA PHE A 5 11.36 -13.34 5.05
C PHE A 5 10.83 -13.40 6.48
N LYS A 6 10.90 -12.31 7.25
CA LYS A 6 10.43 -12.26 8.65
C LYS A 6 9.39 -11.18 8.91
N ILE A 7 9.58 -10.01 8.31
CA ILE A 7 8.64 -8.90 8.44
C ILE A 7 8.84 -7.91 7.29
N GLY A 8 7.77 -7.28 6.84
CA GLY A 8 7.83 -6.28 5.78
C GLY A 8 6.82 -5.17 5.95
N ARG A 9 7.02 -4.11 5.18
CA ARG A 9 6.07 -3.01 5.00
C ARG A 9 5.98 -2.64 3.53
N ALA A 10 4.76 -2.40 3.07
CA ALA A 10 4.48 -1.81 1.79
C ALA A 10 3.64 -0.55 1.96
N GLU A 11 3.72 0.34 1.00
CA GLU A 11 2.93 1.56 0.96
C GLU A 11 2.62 1.94 -0.47
N MET A 12 1.35 2.19 -0.78
CA MET A 12 0.93 2.86 -2.01
C MET A 12 0.16 4.13 -1.64
N ASN A 13 0.54 5.24 -2.25
CA ASN A 13 -0.21 6.47 -2.24
C ASN A 13 -0.51 6.87 -3.68
N GLU A 14 -1.73 6.60 -4.13
CA GLU A 14 -2.25 6.92 -5.45
C GLU A 14 -2.52 8.44 -5.59
N PRO A 15 -2.43 9.01 -6.81
CA PRO A 15 -2.67 10.42 -7.05
C PRO A 15 -4.03 10.90 -6.54
N TYR A 16 -4.05 12.06 -5.89
CA TYR A 16 -5.26 12.65 -5.35
C TYR A 16 -6.29 12.93 -6.46
N TYR A 17 -5.85 13.33 -7.65
CA TYR A 17 -6.72 13.59 -8.79
C TYR A 17 -7.57 12.39 -9.23
N TYR A 18 -7.23 11.14 -8.85
CA TYR A 18 -8.12 9.99 -9.08
C TYR A 18 -9.47 10.12 -8.40
N ARG A 19 -9.57 10.90 -7.30
CA ARG A 19 -10.84 11.26 -6.66
C ARG A 19 -11.76 12.08 -7.58
N HIS A 20 -11.23 12.64 -8.67
CA HIS A 20 -11.97 13.39 -9.69
C HIS A 20 -12.31 12.57 -10.93
N SER A 21 -11.85 11.31 -11.01
CA SER A 21 -12.06 10.43 -12.16
C SER A 21 -13.33 9.58 -12.01
N ASN A 22 -13.60 8.69 -12.98
CA ASN A 22 -14.69 7.70 -12.86
C ASN A 22 -14.46 6.67 -11.74
N PHE A 23 -13.28 6.65 -11.11
CA PHE A 23 -12.96 5.78 -9.99
C PHE A 23 -13.94 5.94 -8.82
N GLN A 24 -14.41 7.17 -8.57
CA GLN A 24 -15.39 7.49 -7.52
C GLN A 24 -16.77 6.82 -7.70
N ASN A 25 -17.06 6.27 -8.88
CA ASN A 25 -18.30 5.54 -9.14
C ASN A 25 -18.19 4.06 -8.76
N TRP A 26 -16.97 3.51 -8.75
CA TRP A 26 -16.72 2.10 -8.50
C TRP A 26 -16.11 1.84 -7.12
N CYS A 27 -15.05 2.56 -6.72
CA CYS A 27 -14.36 2.34 -5.45
C CYS A 27 -15.08 3.05 -4.29
N THR A 28 -16.28 2.58 -3.99
CA THR A 28 -17.13 3.05 -2.89
C THR A 28 -17.14 2.03 -1.75
N CYS A 29 -17.57 2.43 -0.56
CA CYS A 29 -17.63 1.55 0.62
C CYS A 29 -18.46 0.26 0.41
N GLU A 30 -19.37 0.26 -0.55
CA GLU A 30 -20.19 -0.90 -0.91
C GLU A 30 -19.45 -1.91 -1.79
N ASN A 31 -18.51 -1.43 -2.62
CA ASN A 31 -17.92 -2.20 -3.70
C ASN A 31 -16.44 -2.56 -3.45
N SER A 32 -15.66 -1.67 -2.83
CA SER A 32 -14.21 -1.86 -2.68
C SER A 32 -13.58 -0.90 -1.66
N ASP A 33 -12.26 -0.99 -1.53
CA ASP A 33 -11.41 -0.13 -0.71
C ASP A 33 -9.99 -0.05 -1.30
N MET A 34 -9.17 0.86 -0.77
CA MET A 34 -7.80 1.04 -1.27
C MET A 34 -6.91 -0.19 -1.08
N PHE A 35 -7.11 -0.96 0.00
CA PHE A 35 -6.33 -2.18 0.23
C PHE A 35 -6.63 -3.26 -0.81
N THR A 36 -7.91 -3.45 -1.15
CA THR A 36 -8.35 -4.41 -2.16
C THR A 36 -7.91 -3.97 -3.55
N TYR A 37 -7.97 -2.67 -3.84
CA TYR A 37 -7.60 -2.12 -5.14
C TYR A 37 -6.08 -2.21 -5.41
N VAL A 38 -5.24 -1.66 -4.53
CA VAL A 38 -3.79 -1.55 -4.76
C VAL A 38 -2.95 -2.40 -3.82
N GLY A 39 -3.43 -2.67 -2.61
CA GLY A 39 -2.73 -3.51 -1.65
C GLY A 39 -2.47 -4.91 -2.20
N CYS A 40 -3.39 -5.46 -3.00
CA CYS A 40 -3.24 -6.76 -3.67
C CYS A 40 -1.93 -6.88 -4.47
N HIS A 41 -1.45 -5.79 -5.09
CA HIS A 41 -0.18 -5.80 -5.82
C HIS A 41 1.02 -6.14 -4.92
N TYR A 42 1.01 -5.73 -3.64
CA TYR A 42 2.08 -6.06 -2.70
C TYR A 42 1.96 -7.47 -2.13
N ILE A 43 0.73 -7.97 -1.98
CA ILE A 43 0.51 -9.39 -1.69
C ILE A 43 1.09 -10.22 -2.84
N ASP A 44 0.75 -9.89 -4.09
CA ASP A 44 1.27 -10.60 -5.26
C ASP A 44 2.80 -10.50 -5.37
N GLN A 45 3.39 -9.33 -5.10
CA GLN A 45 4.84 -9.17 -5.09
C GLN A 45 5.53 -10.04 -4.02
N VAL A 46 5.01 -10.08 -2.79
CA VAL A 46 5.59 -10.93 -1.74
C VAL A 46 5.41 -12.41 -2.09
N HIS A 47 4.25 -12.80 -2.62
CA HIS A 47 4.03 -14.16 -3.11
C HIS A 47 5.03 -14.51 -4.23
N PHE A 48 5.22 -13.63 -5.21
CA PHE A 48 6.18 -13.81 -6.30
C PHE A 48 7.63 -13.98 -5.79
N ILE A 49 8.03 -13.18 -4.79
CA ILE A 49 9.40 -13.22 -4.25
C ILE A 49 9.64 -14.46 -3.37
N THR A 50 8.63 -14.89 -2.61
CA THR A 50 8.81 -15.85 -1.51
C THR A 50 8.17 -17.22 -1.75
N GLY A 51 7.18 -17.30 -2.64
CA GLY A 51 6.30 -18.45 -2.81
C GLY A 51 5.25 -18.64 -1.71
N LEU A 52 5.27 -17.80 -0.66
CA LEU A 52 4.36 -17.94 0.48
C LEU A 52 2.92 -17.65 0.07
N MET A 53 1.96 -18.37 0.64
CA MET A 53 0.54 -18.04 0.53
C MET A 53 0.07 -17.18 1.71
N PRO A 54 -0.81 -16.18 1.49
CA PRO A 54 -1.44 -15.44 2.59
C PRO A 54 -2.35 -16.39 3.39
N LYS A 55 -2.24 -16.32 4.72
CA LYS A 55 -3.01 -17.14 5.67
C LYS A 55 -4.16 -16.38 6.32
N SER A 56 -3.95 -15.13 6.68
CA SER A 56 -5.00 -14.26 7.20
C SER A 56 -4.74 -12.80 6.90
N VAL A 57 -5.82 -12.03 6.82
CA VAL A 57 -5.79 -10.59 6.53
C VAL A 57 -6.67 -9.87 7.56
N SER A 58 -6.20 -8.73 8.05
CA SER A 58 -7.00 -7.76 8.80
C SER A 58 -6.81 -6.38 8.21
N VAL A 59 -7.89 -5.67 7.93
CA VAL A 59 -7.87 -4.35 7.31
C VAL A 59 -8.68 -3.37 8.16
N TYR A 60 -8.13 -2.19 8.37
CA TYR A 60 -8.84 -1.04 8.92
C TYR A 60 -8.93 0.05 7.84
N GLY A 61 -10.13 0.61 7.65
CA GLY A 61 -10.38 1.64 6.65
C GLY A 61 -11.03 2.87 7.26
N ILE A 62 -10.56 4.05 6.87
CA ILE A 62 -11.17 5.34 7.21
C ILE A 62 -12.03 5.79 6.04
N LYS A 63 -13.31 6.06 6.32
CA LYS A 63 -14.25 6.60 5.33
C LYS A 63 -13.93 8.05 5.02
N ASP A 64 -14.06 8.40 3.75
CA ASP A 64 -13.93 9.76 3.25
C ASP A 64 -14.81 9.94 2.00
N LYS A 65 -15.07 11.19 1.60
CA LYS A 65 -16.00 11.52 0.52
C LYS A 65 -15.28 11.85 -0.78
N TYR A 66 -15.81 11.33 -1.87
CA TYR A 66 -15.52 11.80 -3.22
C TYR A 66 -16.30 13.08 -3.55
N LEU A 67 -15.93 13.73 -4.65
CA LEU A 67 -16.61 14.96 -5.10
C LEU A 67 -18.07 14.72 -5.49
N ASN A 68 -18.39 13.54 -6.02
CA ASN A 68 -19.77 13.18 -6.38
C ASN A 68 -20.66 12.83 -5.16
N GLY A 69 -20.11 12.90 -3.94
CA GLY A 69 -20.83 12.62 -2.70
C GLY A 69 -20.78 11.16 -2.24
N ASN A 70 -20.25 10.23 -3.05
CA ASN A 70 -20.04 8.85 -2.63
C ASN A 70 -19.01 8.76 -1.50
N GLU A 71 -19.16 7.78 -0.62
CA GLU A 71 -18.17 7.46 0.41
C GLU A 71 -17.30 6.27 -0.02
N GLY A 72 -16.00 6.36 0.23
CA GLY A 72 -15.04 5.26 0.04
C GLY A 72 -14.10 5.12 1.24
N TYR A 73 -13.52 3.94 1.41
CA TYR A 73 -12.41 3.72 2.35
C TYR A 73 -11.11 4.16 1.68
N LEU A 74 -10.86 5.47 1.65
CA LEU A 74 -9.77 6.10 0.88
C LEU A 74 -8.41 6.05 1.58
N TRP A 75 -8.40 5.58 2.82
CA TRP A 75 -7.24 5.43 3.66
C TRP A 75 -7.35 4.09 4.37
N THR A 76 -6.47 3.15 4.05
CA THR A 76 -6.52 1.80 4.61
C THR A 76 -5.18 1.36 5.19
N ASP A 77 -5.27 0.60 6.27
CA ASP A 77 -4.15 -0.05 6.93
C ASP A 77 -4.43 -1.56 7.00
N GLY A 78 -3.63 -2.32 6.27
CA GLY A 78 -3.74 -3.76 6.13
C GLY A 78 -2.60 -4.49 6.83
N ARG A 79 -2.93 -5.65 7.41
CA ARG A 79 -1.96 -6.61 7.92
C ARG A 79 -2.24 -7.98 7.34
N VAL A 80 -1.22 -8.56 6.72
CA VAL A 80 -1.26 -9.90 6.11
C VAL A 80 -0.31 -10.80 6.87
N ILE A 81 -0.85 -11.90 7.39
CA ILE A 81 -0.07 -12.99 7.97
C ILE A 81 0.06 -14.08 6.92
N TRP A 82 1.28 -14.53 6.68
CA TRP A 82 1.59 -15.56 5.70
C TRP A 82 1.61 -16.96 6.34
N GLU A 83 1.61 -18.01 5.52
CA GLU A 83 1.55 -19.40 5.98
C GLU A 83 2.68 -19.80 6.95
N ASN A 84 3.87 -19.22 6.81
CA ASN A 84 5.01 -19.42 7.71
C ASN A 84 4.99 -18.50 8.95
N GLY A 85 3.90 -17.76 9.18
CA GLY A 85 3.69 -16.91 10.35
C GLY A 85 4.31 -15.52 10.27
N VAL A 86 4.91 -15.16 9.13
CA VAL A 86 5.53 -13.83 8.96
C VAL A 86 4.49 -12.79 8.61
N CYS A 87 4.83 -11.51 8.77
CA CYS A 87 3.87 -10.42 8.69
C CYS A 87 4.27 -9.39 7.63
N LEU A 88 3.31 -8.98 6.81
CA LEU A 88 3.39 -7.79 5.96
C LEU A 88 2.39 -6.74 6.46
N HIS A 89 2.86 -5.51 6.63
CA HIS A 89 2.03 -4.33 6.85
C HIS A 89 1.88 -3.58 5.53
N VAL A 90 0.66 -3.12 5.19
CA VAL A 90 0.37 -2.44 3.93
C VAL A 90 -0.43 -1.18 4.23
N THR A 91 0.08 -0.02 3.82
CA THR A 91 -0.65 1.25 3.91
C THR A 91 -1.05 1.68 2.50
N ASP A 92 -2.35 1.80 2.24
CA ASP A 92 -2.86 2.19 0.92
C ASP A 92 -3.70 3.45 1.03
N ILE A 93 -3.40 4.43 0.18
CA ILE A 93 -3.90 5.81 0.30
C ILE A 93 -4.30 6.32 -1.09
N MET A 94 -5.43 7.02 -1.15
CA MET A 94 -5.81 7.85 -2.29
C MET A 94 -5.55 9.33 -1.98
N GLY A 95 -4.30 9.78 -2.06
CA GLY A 95 -3.90 11.03 -1.41
C GLY A 95 -2.57 11.64 -1.83
N TYR A 96 -1.95 11.17 -2.91
CA TYR A 96 -0.66 11.70 -3.34
C TYR A 96 -0.88 13.10 -3.93
N PRO A 97 -0.16 14.14 -3.47
CA PRO A 97 -0.43 15.50 -3.89
C PRO A 97 -0.28 15.66 -5.42
N ASP A 98 -1.25 16.31 -6.06
CA ASP A 98 -1.24 16.51 -7.51
C ASP A 98 -0.07 17.39 -7.97
N ASP A 99 0.35 18.33 -7.12
CA ASP A 99 1.55 19.17 -7.32
C ASP A 99 2.85 18.44 -6.89
N GLY A 100 2.73 17.19 -6.46
CA GLY A 100 3.82 16.32 -6.01
C GLY A 100 4.81 15.95 -7.12
N PRO A 101 6.08 15.66 -6.77
CA PRO A 101 7.05 15.16 -7.73
C PRO A 101 6.72 13.72 -8.19
N GLY A 102 6.35 13.53 -9.46
CA GLY A 102 6.03 12.18 -9.99
C GLY A 102 4.55 11.82 -9.82
N GLY A 103 4.18 10.59 -10.20
CA GLY A 103 2.76 10.20 -10.29
C GLY A 103 2.16 9.58 -9.03
N ASN A 104 2.97 8.92 -8.20
CA ASN A 104 2.53 8.28 -6.96
C ASN A 104 3.73 8.08 -6.01
N PHE A 105 3.44 7.61 -4.80
CA PHE A 105 4.46 7.09 -3.89
C PHE A 105 4.21 5.62 -3.64
N GLN A 106 5.16 4.76 -4.04
CA GLN A 106 4.99 3.33 -3.90
C GLN A 106 6.29 2.64 -3.47
N GLY A 107 6.17 1.58 -2.68
CA GLY A 107 7.33 0.79 -2.28
C GLY A 107 7.02 -0.41 -1.42
N LEU A 108 7.95 -1.36 -1.43
CA LEU A 108 7.96 -2.56 -0.61
C LEU A 108 9.33 -2.69 0.06
N ARG A 109 9.32 -2.93 1.37
CA ARG A 109 10.50 -3.26 2.14
C ARG A 109 10.31 -4.59 2.86
N MET A 110 11.26 -5.49 2.67
CA MET A 110 11.26 -6.80 3.31
C MET A 110 12.54 -6.98 4.12
N TYR A 111 12.41 -7.48 5.34
CA TYR A 111 13.52 -7.85 6.21
C TYR A 111 13.58 -9.37 6.33
N CYS A 112 14.78 -9.91 6.14
CA CYS A 112 15.02 -11.33 6.06
C CYS A 112 16.09 -11.77 7.06
N ALA A 113 15.95 -12.98 7.59
CA ALA A 113 16.92 -13.63 8.47
C ALA A 113 17.65 -14.76 7.73
N GLY A 114 18.95 -14.87 7.95
CA GLY A 114 19.79 -15.98 7.49
C GLY A 114 20.69 -16.50 8.60
N ASN A 115 21.63 -17.40 8.27
CA ASN A 115 22.55 -17.98 9.24
C ASN A 115 23.61 -16.95 9.72
N GLY A 116 23.34 -16.28 10.84
CA GLY A 116 24.23 -15.26 11.42
C GLY A 116 24.30 -13.95 10.62
N ARG A 117 23.40 -13.74 9.65
CA ARG A 117 23.34 -12.55 8.78
C ARG A 117 21.90 -12.15 8.52
N SER A 118 21.64 -10.87 8.30
CA SER A 118 20.34 -10.35 7.87
C SER A 118 20.37 -9.94 6.40
N GLY A 119 19.23 -10.05 5.73
CA GLY A 119 19.00 -9.51 4.39
C GLY A 119 17.92 -8.42 4.42
N MET A 120 17.98 -7.51 3.45
CA MET A 120 16.95 -6.50 3.24
C MET A 120 16.73 -6.32 1.75
N LEU A 121 15.46 -6.32 1.33
CA LEU A 121 15.03 -5.95 0.00
C LEU A 121 14.26 -4.63 0.10
N VAL A 122 14.60 -3.68 -0.76
CA VAL A 122 13.88 -2.41 -0.90
C VAL A 122 13.53 -2.23 -2.36
N HIS A 123 12.25 -2.30 -2.67
CA HIS A 123 11.68 -1.82 -3.92
C HIS A 123 11.07 -0.44 -3.66
N LYS A 124 11.53 0.58 -4.38
CA LYS A 124 11.04 1.95 -4.24
C LYS A 124 10.91 2.57 -5.62
N THR A 125 9.70 3.03 -5.91
CA THR A 125 9.39 3.81 -7.10
C THR A 125 8.86 5.14 -6.61
N SER A 126 9.81 6.06 -6.39
CA SER A 126 9.53 7.49 -6.18
C SER A 126 10.81 8.28 -6.41
N ILE A 127 10.67 9.42 -7.09
CA ILE A 127 11.74 10.41 -7.21
C ILE A 127 11.86 11.11 -5.86
N ALA A 128 13.07 11.19 -5.31
CA ALA A 128 13.32 12.00 -4.14
C ALA A 128 13.04 13.46 -4.51
N ALA A 129 11.95 14.04 -4.00
CA ALA A 129 11.87 15.49 -3.96
C ALA A 129 11.50 15.99 -2.56
N LEU A 130 12.38 16.88 -2.15
CA LEU A 130 12.38 17.79 -1.03
C LEU A 130 11.10 18.66 -1.06
N ASN A 131 10.48 18.85 0.12
CA ASN A 131 9.44 19.83 0.45
C ASN A 131 8.27 20.02 -0.55
N ILE A 132 7.10 19.46 -0.23
CA ILE A 132 5.83 20.15 -0.49
C ILE A 132 4.99 20.18 0.80
N ALA A 133 5.05 21.36 1.44
CA ALA A 133 4.03 21.93 2.31
C ALA A 133 2.81 22.31 1.42
N THR A 134 1.55 22.35 1.83
CA THR A 134 0.88 22.30 3.13
C THR A 134 -0.61 22.22 2.83
N LEU A 135 -1.39 21.60 3.72
CA LEU A 135 -2.82 21.86 3.82
C LEU A 135 -3.03 23.39 3.96
N LYS A 136 -3.57 24.05 2.91
CA LYS A 136 -4.27 25.32 3.12
C LYS A 136 -5.59 24.93 3.80
N LYS A 137 -5.73 25.31 5.07
CA LYS A 137 -7.01 25.25 5.78
C LYS A 137 -8.07 26.03 5.02
#